data_AF-A0A163KR70-F1
#
_entry.id   AF-A0A163KR70-F1
#
_cell.length_a   1.000
_cell.length_b   1.000
_cell.length_c   1.000
_cell.angle_alpha   90.00
_cell.angle_beta   90.00
_cell.angle_gamma   90.00
#
_symmetry.space_group_name_H-M   'P 1'
#
loop_
_entity.id
_entity.type
_entity.pdbx_description
1 polymer ?
#
loop_
_entity_poly.entity_id
_entity_poly.type
_entity_poly.pdbx_seq_one_letter_code
_entity_poly.pdbx_strand_id
1 'polypeptide(L)'
;MSATPPNEKSPLPPLTPEKHATSELTPPPSEHGDSLASSTEPESSAKQEHHVRWAPLKIPLERRLQMLAMLIYISLLFICLSAFVYSLLIPLLWPVVIAYLTFASLVPTFSFGENDIYEQLDNDKGSTVWKVQKRMQQILGFTLPLFHARGVFNYDVGLMPFRHPIVTVVGKPISVPVLESGAEPTQDQILAVQSEYINELQAIYDKYKDTYAKDRIQELRIVE
;
A
#
# COMPACT_ATOMS: atom_id res chain seq x y z
N MET A 1 -48.39 24.67 -41.94
CA MET A 1 -47.39 23.60 -42.06
C MET A 1 -46.54 23.67 -40.80
N SER A 2 -46.95 22.89 -39.80
CA SER A 2 -46.36 22.85 -38.47
C SER A 2 -45.16 21.90 -38.48
N ALA A 3 -44.02 22.35 -37.98
CA ALA A 3 -42.90 21.50 -37.59
C ALA A 3 -42.52 21.86 -36.14
N THR A 4 -43.00 21.00 -35.25
CA THR A 4 -42.85 21.05 -33.80
C THR A 4 -41.42 20.68 -33.38
N PRO A 5 -40.83 21.31 -32.34
CA PRO A 5 -39.55 20.91 -31.76
C PRO A 5 -39.64 19.56 -31.02
N PRO A 6 -38.51 18.84 -30.83
CA PRO A 6 -38.52 17.53 -30.19
C PRO A 6 -38.83 17.62 -28.69
N ASN A 7 -39.77 16.78 -28.29
CA ASN A 7 -40.43 16.68 -27.00
C ASN A 7 -39.54 16.01 -25.94
N GLU A 8 -39.38 16.73 -24.82
CA GLU A 8 -39.39 16.33 -23.42
C GLU A 8 -39.13 14.85 -23.03
N LYS A 9 -38.20 14.68 -22.08
CA LYS A 9 -37.86 13.43 -21.40
C LYS A 9 -39.06 12.86 -20.64
N SER A 10 -39.48 11.65 -20.97
CA SER A 10 -40.46 10.89 -20.17
C SER A 10 -39.82 10.27 -18.91
N PRO A 11 -40.51 10.20 -17.76
CA PRO A 11 -39.95 9.79 -16.47
C PRO A 11 -39.84 8.27 -16.28
N LEU A 12 -38.88 7.83 -15.47
CA LEU A 12 -38.68 6.44 -15.03
C LEU A 12 -39.84 5.95 -14.12
N PRO A 13 -40.23 4.65 -14.19
CA PRO A 13 -41.28 4.10 -13.33
C PRO A 13 -40.78 3.82 -11.88
N PRO A 14 -41.69 3.76 -10.88
CA PRO A 14 -41.33 3.74 -9.44
C PRO A 14 -40.93 2.34 -8.95
N LEU A 15 -39.95 2.30 -8.03
CA LEU A 15 -39.55 1.10 -7.28
C LEU A 15 -40.58 0.77 -6.19
N THR A 16 -41.15 -0.43 -6.20
CA THR A 16 -42.03 -0.96 -5.15
C THR A 16 -41.23 -1.50 -3.96
N PRO A 17 -41.70 -1.31 -2.71
CA PRO A 17 -41.02 -1.77 -1.50
C PRO A 17 -41.38 -3.23 -1.17
N GLU A 18 -40.39 -4.10 -1.03
CA GLU A 18 -40.58 -5.46 -0.50
C GLU A 18 -40.53 -5.42 1.04
N LYS A 19 -41.51 -6.08 1.67
CA LYS A 19 -41.94 -5.90 3.06
C LYS A 19 -41.16 -6.79 4.03
N HIS A 20 -40.66 -6.18 5.10
CA HIS A 20 -40.47 -6.85 6.39
C HIS A 20 -41.83 -7.12 7.05
N ALA A 21 -42.09 -8.34 7.54
CA ALA A 21 -43.07 -8.60 8.60
C ALA A 21 -42.80 -9.93 9.33
N THR A 22 -42.84 -9.83 10.65
CA THR A 22 -42.64 -10.83 11.70
C THR A 22 -43.95 -11.59 12.02
N SER A 23 -43.88 -12.89 12.36
CA SER A 23 -44.87 -13.68 13.15
C SER A 23 -44.28 -15.08 13.34
N GLU A 24 -44.43 -15.84 14.42
CA GLU A 24 -45.10 -15.73 15.72
C GLU A 24 -44.63 -16.95 16.56
N LEU A 25 -44.81 -16.89 17.87
CA LEU A 25 -44.38 -17.86 18.89
C LEU A 25 -45.45 -18.95 19.11
N THR A 26 -45.09 -20.24 19.19
CA THR A 26 -45.89 -21.27 19.89
C THR A 26 -45.03 -22.48 20.27
N PRO A 27 -45.04 -22.98 21.52
CA PRO A 27 -44.36 -24.21 21.89
C PRO A 27 -45.33 -25.41 21.84
N PRO A 28 -44.89 -26.64 21.51
CA PRO A 28 -45.71 -27.83 21.67
C PRO A 28 -45.48 -28.54 23.02
N PRO A 29 -46.41 -29.43 23.44
CA PRO A 29 -46.64 -29.83 24.82
C PRO A 29 -45.82 -31.04 25.27
N SER A 30 -45.71 -31.19 26.59
CA SER A 30 -45.19 -32.37 27.28
C SER A 30 -46.21 -33.51 27.30
N GLU A 31 -45.84 -34.71 26.85
CA GLU A 31 -46.48 -35.96 27.25
C GLU A 31 -45.44 -37.07 27.49
N HIS A 32 -45.77 -37.92 28.47
CA HIS A 32 -44.96 -38.97 29.07
C HIS A 32 -45.47 -40.35 28.60
N GLY A 33 -44.55 -41.31 28.40
CA GLY A 33 -44.80 -42.76 28.49
C GLY A 33 -45.12 -43.49 27.18
N ASP A 34 -44.20 -44.33 26.68
CA ASP A 34 -44.22 -45.78 26.98
C ASP A 34 -43.11 -46.55 26.24
N SER A 35 -42.87 -47.75 26.74
CA SER A 35 -41.61 -48.49 26.77
C SER A 35 -41.31 -49.45 25.59
N LEU A 36 -40.00 -49.66 25.39
CA LEU A 36 -39.33 -50.94 25.03
C LEU A 36 -39.50 -51.49 23.60
N ALA A 37 -38.43 -51.43 22.79
CA ALA A 37 -37.55 -52.59 22.49
C ALA A 37 -36.74 -52.41 21.19
N SER A 38 -35.49 -52.88 21.26
CA SER A 38 -34.76 -53.58 20.20
C SER A 38 -33.86 -52.80 19.24
N SER A 39 -32.62 -53.31 19.22
CA SER A 39 -31.65 -53.39 18.12
C SER A 39 -30.92 -52.12 17.68
N THR A 40 -29.78 -51.93 18.34
CA THR A 40 -28.45 -51.71 17.76
C THR A 40 -28.37 -51.68 16.22
N GLU A 41 -28.14 -50.49 15.67
CA GLU A 41 -27.22 -50.31 14.53
C GLU A 41 -26.19 -49.26 14.93
N PRO A 42 -24.87 -49.51 14.77
CA PRO A 42 -23.89 -48.47 15.00
C PRO A 42 -24.00 -47.46 13.87
N GLU A 43 -24.21 -46.18 14.19
CA GLU A 43 -23.99 -45.08 13.25
C GLU A 43 -22.57 -45.21 12.70
N SER A 44 -22.47 -45.71 11.47
CA SER A 44 -21.23 -45.65 10.72
C SER A 44 -20.91 -44.18 10.54
N SER A 45 -19.81 -43.76 11.15
CA SER A 45 -19.23 -42.43 11.01
C SER A 45 -19.19 -42.05 9.53
N ALA A 46 -20.10 -41.18 9.12
CA ALA A 46 -20.13 -40.61 7.79
C ALA A 46 -18.84 -39.80 7.62
N LYS A 47 -17.85 -40.44 7.00
CA LYS A 47 -16.64 -39.81 6.48
C LYS A 47 -17.10 -38.66 5.60
N GLN A 48 -17.00 -37.43 6.11
CA GLN A 48 -17.09 -36.23 5.27
C GLN A 48 -15.89 -36.27 4.34
N GLU A 49 -16.06 -36.86 3.17
CA GLU A 49 -15.09 -36.75 2.09
C GLU A 49 -15.03 -35.28 1.67
N HIS A 50 -13.88 -34.64 1.90
CA HIS A 50 -13.55 -33.35 1.31
C HIS A 50 -13.49 -33.51 -0.21
N HIS A 51 -14.63 -33.43 -0.87
CA HIS A 51 -14.72 -33.28 -2.32
C HIS A 51 -14.02 -31.96 -2.67
N VAL A 52 -12.79 -32.06 -3.17
CA VAL A 52 -12.08 -30.95 -3.81
C VAL A 52 -12.95 -30.50 -4.97
N ARG A 53 -13.71 -29.43 -4.75
CA ARG A 53 -14.59 -28.85 -5.76
C ARG A 53 -13.71 -28.11 -6.75
N TRP A 54 -13.16 -28.88 -7.69
CA TRP A 54 -12.35 -28.37 -8.79
C TRP A 54 -13.13 -27.27 -9.52
N ALA A 55 -12.47 -26.14 -9.75
CA ALA A 55 -13.07 -25.02 -10.45
C ALA A 55 -13.59 -25.49 -11.83
N PRO A 56 -14.82 -25.12 -12.23
CA PRO A 56 -15.41 -25.58 -13.49
C PRO A 56 -14.50 -25.19 -14.65
N LEU A 57 -14.04 -26.19 -15.41
CA LEU A 57 -12.98 -26.04 -16.44
C LEU A 57 -13.38 -25.12 -17.62
N LYS A 58 -14.67 -24.79 -17.74
CA LYS A 58 -15.23 -23.88 -18.74
C LYS A 58 -15.32 -22.45 -18.19
N ILE A 59 -14.16 -21.85 -17.95
CA ILE A 59 -14.01 -20.43 -17.57
C ILE A 59 -13.92 -19.60 -18.87
N PRO A 60 -14.72 -18.52 -19.06
CA PRO A 60 -14.72 -17.72 -20.29
C PRO A 60 -13.35 -17.08 -20.57
N LEU A 61 -12.97 -17.00 -21.85
CA LEU A 61 -11.64 -16.57 -22.31
C LEU A 61 -11.25 -15.16 -21.84
N GLU A 62 -12.23 -14.28 -21.61
CA GLU A 62 -12.02 -12.92 -21.08
C GLU A 62 -11.22 -12.91 -19.77
N ARG A 63 -11.48 -13.87 -18.87
CA ARG A 63 -10.77 -14.00 -17.59
C ARG A 63 -9.37 -14.59 -17.77
N ARG A 64 -9.16 -15.40 -18.79
CA ARG A 64 -7.84 -15.95 -19.13
C ARG A 64 -6.94 -14.91 -19.79
N LEU A 65 -7.52 -14.02 -20.58
CA LEU A 65 -6.82 -12.89 -21.16
C LEU A 65 -6.32 -11.92 -20.09
N GLN A 66 -7.10 -11.69 -19.03
CA GLN A 66 -6.66 -10.88 -17.88
C GLN A 66 -5.48 -11.51 -17.14
N MET A 67 -5.50 -12.83 -16.92
CA MET A 67 -4.37 -13.55 -16.33
C MET A 67 -3.13 -13.51 -17.24
N LEU A 68 -3.31 -13.64 -18.56
CA LEU A 68 -2.23 -13.56 -19.53
C LEU A 68 -1.66 -12.13 -19.64
N ALA A 69 -2.51 -11.10 -19.61
CA ALA A 69 -2.10 -9.71 -19.60
C ALA A 69 -1.30 -9.38 -18.33
N MET A 70 -1.73 -9.88 -17.16
CA MET A 70 -0.97 -9.73 -15.92
C MET A 70 0.36 -10.48 -15.97
N LEU A 71 0.39 -11.71 -16.50
CA LEU A 71 1.63 -12.45 -16.68
C LEU A 71 2.60 -11.76 -17.65
N ILE A 72 2.10 -11.19 -18.75
CA ILE A 72 2.89 -10.38 -19.69
C ILE A 72 3.44 -9.15 -18.97
N TYR A 73 2.62 -8.43 -18.20
CA TYR A 73 3.06 -7.23 -17.48
C TYR A 73 4.12 -7.54 -16.41
N ILE A 74 3.93 -8.62 -15.64
CA ILE A 74 4.91 -9.09 -14.66
C ILE A 74 6.21 -9.51 -15.37
N SER A 75 6.11 -10.22 -16.48
CA SER A 75 7.27 -10.65 -17.28
C SER A 75 8.01 -9.45 -17.88
N LEU A 76 7.26 -8.44 -18.35
CA LEU A 76 7.81 -7.20 -18.88
C LEU A 76 8.62 -6.45 -17.81
N LEU A 77 8.17 -6.43 -16.56
CA LEU A 77 8.92 -5.84 -15.46
C LEU A 77 10.30 -6.49 -15.31
N PHE A 78 10.38 -7.83 -15.33
CA PHE A 78 11.65 -8.54 -15.27
C PHE A 78 12.53 -8.31 -16.51
N ILE A 79 11.92 -8.20 -17.69
CA ILE A 79 12.65 -7.89 -18.94
C ILE A 79 13.20 -6.47 -18.89
N CYS A 80 12.43 -5.48 -18.45
CA CYS A 80 12.90 -4.10 -18.29
C CYS A 80 14.01 -3.99 -17.24
N LEU A 81 13.87 -4.69 -16.10
CA LEU A 81 14.88 -4.68 -15.05
C LEU A 81 16.17 -5.34 -15.53
N SER A 82 16.09 -6.49 -16.20
CA SER A 82 17.27 -7.14 -16.78
C SER A 82 17.91 -6.28 -17.87
N ALA A 83 17.14 -5.69 -18.78
CA ALA A 83 17.64 -4.77 -19.81
C ALA A 83 18.35 -3.54 -19.21
N PHE A 84 17.83 -2.97 -18.13
CA PHE A 84 18.47 -1.88 -17.40
C PHE A 84 19.83 -2.32 -16.81
N VAL A 85 19.88 -3.49 -16.16
CA VAL A 85 21.14 -4.06 -15.63
C VAL A 85 22.14 -4.39 -16.76
N TYR A 86 21.67 -4.93 -17.89
CA TYR A 86 22.50 -5.14 -19.08
C TYR A 86 23.05 -3.82 -19.65
N SER A 87 22.24 -2.75 -19.63
CA SER A 87 22.66 -1.40 -20.05
C SER A 87 23.69 -0.78 -19.09
N LEU A 88 23.75 -1.22 -17.84
CA LEU A 88 24.80 -0.84 -16.89
C LEU A 88 26.08 -1.65 -17.06
N LEU A 89 25.96 -2.92 -17.49
CA LEU A 89 27.09 -3.85 -17.66
C LEU A 89 27.96 -3.53 -18.89
N ILE A 90 27.37 -2.92 -19.93
CA ILE A 90 28.07 -2.59 -21.17
C ILE A 90 28.41 -1.08 -21.18
N PRO A 91 29.70 -0.69 -21.07
CA PRO A 91 30.10 0.72 -21.02
C PRO A 91 29.80 1.51 -22.30
N LEU A 92 29.47 0.82 -23.42
CA LEU A 92 29.02 1.44 -24.67
C LEU A 92 27.61 2.08 -24.54
N LEU A 93 26.76 1.58 -23.63
CA LEU A 93 25.39 2.07 -23.44
C LEU A 93 25.27 3.12 -22.32
N TRP A 94 26.35 3.37 -21.56
CA TRP A 94 26.41 4.42 -20.55
C TRP A 94 25.97 5.81 -21.03
N PRO A 95 26.30 6.33 -22.23
CA PRO A 95 25.79 7.63 -22.65
C PRO A 95 24.25 7.69 -22.73
N VAL A 96 23.57 6.57 -23.02
CA VAL A 96 22.09 6.50 -23.03
C VAL A 96 21.55 6.52 -21.60
N VAL A 97 22.19 5.78 -20.68
CA VAL A 97 21.83 5.78 -19.26
C VAL A 97 22.07 7.15 -18.64
N ILE A 98 23.21 7.78 -18.93
CA ILE A 98 23.56 9.12 -18.48
C ILE A 98 22.59 10.14 -19.08
N ALA A 99 22.25 10.05 -20.37
CA ALA A 99 21.24 10.92 -20.98
C ALA A 99 19.87 10.78 -20.29
N TYR A 100 19.43 9.55 -19.99
CA TYR A 100 18.20 9.30 -19.26
C TYR A 100 18.23 9.89 -17.84
N LEU A 101 19.35 9.73 -17.12
CA LEU A 101 19.53 10.27 -15.76
C LEU A 101 19.68 11.79 -15.74
N THR A 102 20.32 12.39 -16.76
CA THR A 102 20.53 13.84 -16.87
C THR A 102 19.30 14.60 -17.36
N PHE A 103 18.40 13.94 -18.10
CA PHE A 103 17.12 14.52 -18.49
C PHE A 103 16.11 14.60 -17.33
N ALA A 104 16.42 14.00 -16.18
CA ALA A 104 15.59 14.09 -15.00
C ALA A 104 15.79 15.46 -14.33
N SER A 105 14.77 16.32 -14.45
CA SER A 105 14.68 17.53 -13.63
C SER A 105 14.61 17.14 -12.14
N LEU A 106 15.16 17.98 -11.26
CA LEU A 106 15.08 17.74 -9.83
C LEU A 106 13.66 18.05 -9.34
N VAL A 107 12.91 17.03 -8.95
CA VAL A 107 11.52 17.19 -8.52
C VAL A 107 11.42 17.05 -6.99
N PRO A 108 11.08 18.13 -6.26
CA PRO A 108 10.83 18.05 -4.82
C PRO A 108 9.61 17.19 -4.56
N THR A 109 9.78 16.17 -3.71
CA THR A 109 8.73 15.22 -3.36
C THR A 109 8.68 15.11 -1.85
N PHE A 110 7.50 15.29 -1.27
CA PHE A 110 7.28 15.21 0.18
C PHE A 110 6.20 14.17 0.51
N SER A 111 6.49 13.25 1.43
CA SER A 111 5.58 12.18 1.84
C SER A 111 5.04 12.43 3.24
N PHE A 112 3.73 12.64 3.36
CA PHE A 112 3.03 12.72 4.64
C PHE A 112 2.65 11.32 5.14
N GLY A 113 2.70 11.11 6.45
CA GLY A 113 2.28 9.87 7.11
C GLY A 113 3.33 8.76 7.15
N GLU A 114 4.54 8.96 6.61
CA GLU A 114 5.62 7.96 6.65
C GLU A 114 6.07 7.64 8.08
N ASN A 115 6.16 8.67 8.93
CA ASN A 115 6.58 8.53 10.32
C ASN A 115 5.54 7.79 11.19
N ASP A 116 4.27 7.82 10.80
CA ASP A 116 3.17 7.22 11.58
C ASP A 116 3.01 5.72 11.32
N ILE A 117 3.80 5.17 10.39
CA ILE A 117 3.77 3.75 10.01
C ILE A 117 4.48 2.88 11.06
N TYR A 118 5.45 3.45 11.76
CA TYR A 118 6.31 2.77 12.72
C TYR A 118 6.39 3.57 14.01
N GLU A 119 5.95 2.94 15.10
CA GLU A 119 6.18 3.48 16.43
C GLU A 119 7.58 3.05 16.87
N GLN A 120 8.51 4.00 16.97
CA GLN A 120 9.79 3.74 17.61
C GLN A 120 9.55 3.61 19.11
N LEU A 121 9.99 2.50 19.70
CA LEU A 121 9.98 2.35 21.15
C LEU A 121 10.80 3.48 21.76
N ASP A 122 10.18 4.22 22.69
CA ASP A 122 10.87 5.25 23.46
C ASP A 122 12.12 4.67 24.10
N ASN A 123 13.26 5.20 23.65
CA ASN A 123 14.56 4.71 24.08
C ASN A 123 15.09 5.55 25.22
N ASP A 124 14.36 5.52 26.33
CA ASP A 124 14.76 6.23 27.55
C ASP A 124 16.14 5.74 28.02
N LYS A 125 17.03 6.70 28.32
CA LYS A 125 18.40 6.44 28.76
C LYS A 125 18.39 5.70 30.10
N GLY A 126 18.43 4.37 30.03
CA GLY A 126 18.38 3.48 31.21
C GLY A 126 17.55 2.22 31.01
N SER A 127 16.66 2.19 30.01
CA SER A 127 15.84 1.02 29.66
C SER A 127 16.71 -0.21 29.34
N THR A 128 16.22 -1.40 29.67
CA THR A 128 16.83 -2.67 29.27
C THR A 128 16.92 -2.78 27.75
N VAL A 129 15.97 -2.20 27.01
CA VAL A 129 15.97 -2.11 25.54
C VAL A 129 17.15 -1.28 25.05
N TRP A 130 17.40 -0.13 25.67
CA TRP A 130 18.54 0.75 25.37
C TRP A 130 19.88 0.03 25.52
N LYS A 131 20.06 -0.73 26.62
CA LYS A 131 21.30 -1.47 26.90
C LYS A 131 21.53 -2.59 25.89
N VAL A 132 20.48 -3.31 25.51
CA VAL A 132 20.55 -4.36 24.49
C VAL A 132 20.87 -3.76 23.12
N GLN A 133 20.19 -2.68 22.71
CA GLN A 133 20.47 -1.97 21.45
C GLN A 133 21.91 -1.45 21.39
N LYS A 134 22.41 -0.82 22.45
CA LYS A 134 23.81 -0.34 22.53
C LYS A 134 24.82 -1.48 22.40
N ARG A 135 24.57 -2.60 23.09
CA ARG A 135 25.43 -3.79 23.01
C ARG A 135 25.40 -4.40 21.61
N MET A 136 24.23 -4.46 20.99
CA MET A 136 24.07 -4.96 19.62
C MET A 136 24.74 -4.02 18.59
N GLN A 137 24.58 -2.71 18.74
CA GLN A 137 25.23 -1.70 17.90
C GLN A 137 26.76 -1.78 17.99
N GLN A 138 27.31 -2.06 19.18
CA GLN A 138 28.76 -2.26 19.34
C GLN A 138 29.27 -3.54 18.69
N ILE A 139 28.42 -4.55 18.47
CA ILE A 139 28.80 -5.81 17.83
C ILE A 139 28.58 -5.74 16.31
N LEU A 140 27.42 -5.27 15.86
CA LEU A 140 27.01 -5.24 14.44
C LEU A 140 27.36 -3.93 13.70
N GLY A 141 27.73 -2.85 14.41
CA GLY A 141 28.01 -1.54 13.81
C GLY A 141 26.76 -0.76 13.39
N PHE A 142 25.58 -1.39 13.36
CA PHE A 142 24.29 -0.75 13.16
C PHE A 142 23.29 -1.22 14.23
N THR A 143 22.39 -0.33 14.67
CA THR A 143 21.26 -0.71 15.53
C THR A 143 20.19 -1.35 14.67
N LEU A 144 19.70 -2.54 15.03
CA LEU A 144 18.38 -2.96 14.53
C LEU A 144 17.34 -2.08 15.24
N PRO A 145 16.64 -1.19 14.52
CA PRO A 145 15.53 -0.47 15.13
C PRO A 145 14.44 -1.50 15.49
N LEU A 146 14.10 -1.53 16.78
CA LEU A 146 12.99 -2.35 17.27
C LEU A 146 11.72 -1.55 17.06
N PHE A 147 11.04 -1.81 15.94
CA PHE A 147 9.71 -1.28 15.67
C PHE A 147 8.67 -2.25 16.24
N HIS A 148 7.69 -1.74 16.99
CA HIS A 148 6.51 -2.52 17.34
C HIS A 148 5.50 -2.37 16.22
N ALA A 149 5.33 -3.40 15.39
CA ALA A 149 4.39 -3.38 14.30
C ALA A 149 3.58 -4.69 14.29
N ARG A 150 2.65 -4.88 13.35
CA ARG A 150 1.70 -6.01 13.38
C ARG A 150 2.40 -7.37 13.16
N GLY A 151 2.08 -8.36 14.00
CA GLY A 151 2.56 -9.75 13.91
C GLY A 151 1.98 -10.53 12.72
N VAL A 152 2.79 -11.42 12.11
CA VAL A 152 2.31 -12.38 11.08
C VAL A 152 1.62 -13.60 11.72
N PHE A 153 1.91 -13.94 13.00
CA PHE A 153 1.36 -15.13 13.68
C PHE A 153 1.09 -14.94 15.20
N ASN A 154 0.23 -13.97 15.56
CA ASN A 154 -0.29 -13.54 16.90
C ASN A 154 0.10 -12.11 17.30
N TYR A 155 -0.78 -11.48 18.07
CA TYR A 155 -1.29 -10.13 17.81
C TYR A 155 -0.50 -8.92 18.33
N ASP A 156 0.64 -9.06 18.99
CA ASP A 156 1.28 -7.89 19.59
C ASP A 156 2.58 -7.47 18.89
N VAL A 157 3.49 -8.36 18.49
CA VAL A 157 4.81 -7.94 17.98
C VAL A 157 5.13 -8.52 16.59
N GLY A 158 5.42 -7.66 15.63
CA GLY A 158 5.86 -8.03 14.28
C GLY A 158 6.51 -6.89 13.49
N LEU A 159 6.89 -7.23 12.26
CA LEU A 159 7.60 -6.36 11.32
C LEU A 159 6.66 -5.65 10.33
N MET A 160 5.36 -5.97 10.34
CA MET A 160 4.43 -5.44 9.35
C MET A 160 3.99 -4.02 9.74
N PRO A 161 4.17 -3.03 8.85
CA PRO A 161 3.81 -1.64 9.09
C PRO A 161 2.35 -1.45 9.54
N PHE A 162 2.09 -0.41 10.34
CA PHE A 162 0.71 -0.03 10.66
C PHE A 162 -0.04 0.43 9.40
N ARG A 163 -1.37 0.25 9.41
CA ARG A 163 -2.23 0.70 8.32
C ARG A 163 -2.47 2.20 8.44
N HIS A 164 -1.50 3.00 8.02
CA HIS A 164 -1.62 4.45 7.95
C HIS A 164 -1.59 4.93 6.49
N PRO A 165 -2.46 5.86 6.08
CA PRO A 165 -2.41 6.42 4.73
C PRO A 165 -1.12 7.25 4.54
N ILE A 166 -0.38 6.94 3.49
CA ILE A 166 0.79 7.72 3.05
C ILE A 166 0.37 8.57 1.86
N VAL A 167 0.61 9.87 1.93
CA VAL A 167 0.30 10.80 0.84
C VAL A 167 1.59 11.45 0.36
N THR A 168 2.04 11.05 -0.82
CA THR A 168 3.19 11.65 -1.49
C THR A 168 2.73 12.78 -2.41
N VAL A 169 3.21 14.00 -2.14
CA VAL A 169 2.95 15.19 -2.95
C VAL A 169 4.19 15.51 -3.77
N VAL A 170 3.99 15.62 -5.08
CA VAL A 170 5.02 15.98 -6.04
C VAL A 170 4.94 17.48 -6.33
N GLY A 171 6.06 18.16 -6.15
CA GLY A 171 6.20 19.60 -6.35
C GLY A 171 6.57 20.00 -7.77
N LYS A 172 6.94 21.27 -7.95
CA LYS A 172 7.35 21.81 -9.25
C LYS A 172 8.75 21.30 -9.63
N PRO A 173 8.98 20.88 -10.89
CA PRO A 173 10.30 20.49 -11.35
C PRO A 173 11.26 21.69 -11.31
N ILE A 174 12.39 21.52 -10.63
CA ILE A 174 13.49 22.48 -10.56
C ILE A 174 14.50 22.14 -11.66
N SER A 175 14.84 23.15 -12.47
CA SER A 175 15.78 22.98 -13.57
C SER A 175 17.20 23.11 -13.05
N VAL A 176 17.95 22.00 -13.08
CA VAL A 176 19.37 22.01 -12.70
C VAL A 176 20.19 22.57 -13.86
N PRO A 177 21.03 23.59 -13.65
CA PRO A 177 21.89 24.11 -14.70
C PRO A 177 22.88 23.03 -15.17
N VAL A 178 22.98 22.84 -16.48
CA VAL A 178 23.92 21.88 -17.07
C VAL A 178 25.34 22.41 -16.86
N LEU A 179 26.15 21.67 -16.11
CA LEU A 179 27.56 21.96 -15.92
C LEU A 179 28.33 21.73 -17.23
N GLU A 180 29.32 22.57 -17.51
CA GLU A 180 30.23 22.35 -18.63
C GLU A 180 31.00 21.03 -18.44
N SER A 181 31.21 20.27 -19.52
CA SER A 181 31.76 18.91 -19.47
C SER A 181 33.07 18.83 -18.70
N GLY A 182 33.04 18.21 -17.53
CA GLY A 182 34.21 17.90 -16.70
C GLY A 182 34.53 18.91 -15.60
N ALA A 183 33.75 19.98 -15.44
CA ALA A 183 33.89 20.91 -14.32
C ALA A 183 33.19 20.35 -13.07
N GLU A 184 33.89 20.36 -11.93
CA GLU A 184 33.25 20.07 -10.64
C GLU A 184 32.25 21.19 -10.29
N PRO A 185 31.05 20.87 -9.79
CA PRO A 185 30.08 21.87 -9.38
C PRO A 185 30.67 22.78 -8.31
N THR A 186 30.53 24.10 -8.50
CA THR A 186 30.94 25.04 -7.46
C THR A 186 29.99 24.91 -6.27
N GLN A 187 30.52 24.97 -5.04
CA GLN A 187 29.72 24.86 -3.82
C GLN A 187 28.53 25.83 -3.80
N ASP A 188 28.73 27.05 -4.32
CA ASP A 188 27.69 28.07 -4.42
C ASP A 188 26.52 27.66 -5.34
N GLN A 189 26.81 26.94 -6.42
CA GLN A 189 25.77 26.43 -7.33
C GLN A 189 24.95 25.33 -6.67
N ILE A 190 25.62 24.46 -5.89
CA ILE A 190 24.96 23.40 -5.12
C ILE A 190 24.04 24.03 -4.08
N LEU A 191 24.55 25.00 -3.30
CA LEU A 191 23.78 25.70 -2.27
C LEU A 191 22.59 26.46 -2.86
N ALA A 192 22.74 27.07 -4.04
CA ALA A 192 21.65 27.75 -4.73
C ALA A 192 20.51 26.77 -5.07
N VAL A 193 20.81 25.66 -5.73
CA VAL A 193 19.80 24.63 -6.08
C VAL A 193 19.22 23.97 -4.84
N GLN A 194 20.03 23.71 -3.81
CA GLN A 194 19.58 23.17 -2.54
C GLN A 194 18.59 24.12 -1.85
N SER A 195 18.88 25.43 -1.83
CA SER A 195 18.00 26.42 -1.21
C SER A 195 16.65 26.50 -1.93
N GLU A 196 16.65 26.43 -3.26
CA GLU A 196 15.42 26.39 -4.07
C GLU A 196 14.60 25.12 -3.77
N TYR A 197 15.27 23.98 -3.66
CA TYR A 197 14.65 22.71 -3.29
C TYR A 197 14.03 22.75 -1.89
N ILE A 198 14.75 23.31 -0.90
CA ILE A 198 14.27 23.49 0.47
C ILE A 198 13.03 24.40 0.50
N ASN A 199 13.05 25.51 -0.25
CA ASN A 199 11.94 26.45 -0.31
C ASN A 199 10.68 25.80 -0.90
N GLU A 200 10.81 25.02 -1.97
CA GLU A 200 9.69 24.29 -2.56
C GLU A 200 9.15 23.20 -1.60
N LEU A 201 10.02 22.49 -0.89
CA LEU A 201 9.58 21.54 0.14
C LEU A 201 8.82 22.22 1.28
N GLN A 202 9.29 23.36 1.76
CA GLN A 202 8.59 24.16 2.77
C GLN A 202 7.22 24.62 2.25
N ALA A 203 7.15 25.09 1.00
CA ALA A 203 5.89 25.51 0.38
C ALA A 203 4.88 24.35 0.26
N ILE A 204 5.33 23.15 -0.11
CA ILE A 204 4.50 21.94 -0.14
C ILE A 204 3.99 21.61 1.27
N TYR A 205 4.88 21.64 2.26
CA TYR A 205 4.54 21.38 3.64
C TYR A 205 3.48 22.37 4.14
N ASP A 206 3.71 23.68 4.00
CA ASP A 206 2.79 24.71 4.47
C ASP A 206 1.42 24.64 3.80
N LYS A 207 1.36 24.24 2.54
CA LYS A 207 0.11 24.10 1.80
C LYS A 207 -0.73 22.92 2.27
N TYR A 208 -0.10 21.80 2.65
CA TYR A 208 -0.80 20.54 2.88
C TYR A 208 -0.77 20.03 4.33
N LYS A 209 0.02 20.66 5.22
CA LYS A 209 0.15 20.27 6.63
C LYS A 209 -1.18 20.16 7.36
N ASP A 210 -2.11 21.09 7.16
CA ASP A 210 -3.39 21.07 7.87
C ASP A 210 -4.37 20.02 7.33
N THR A 211 -4.12 19.51 6.11
CA THR A 211 -4.95 18.47 5.51
C THR A 211 -4.46 17.07 5.87
N TYR A 212 -3.15 16.83 5.74
CA TYR A 212 -2.56 15.48 5.87
C TYR A 212 -1.80 15.26 7.19
N ALA A 213 -1.43 16.31 7.94
CA ALA A 213 -0.69 16.23 9.21
C ALA A 213 -1.45 16.95 10.35
N LYS A 214 -2.67 16.46 10.64
CA LYS A 214 -3.55 17.04 11.67
C LYS A 214 -3.04 16.80 13.09
N ASP A 215 -2.51 15.61 13.35
CA ASP A 215 -2.07 15.16 14.68
C ASP A 215 -0.56 15.38 14.90
N ARG A 216 0.01 16.42 14.28
CA ARG A 216 1.46 16.68 14.31
C ARG A 216 1.93 17.08 15.71
N ILE A 217 3.02 16.46 16.16
CA ILE A 217 3.69 16.78 17.43
C ILE A 217 4.65 17.97 17.26
N GLN A 218 5.27 18.08 16.08
CA GLN A 218 6.25 19.11 15.75
C GLN A 218 6.08 19.59 14.30
N GLU A 219 6.40 20.86 14.06
CA GLU A 219 6.49 21.44 12.71
C GLU A 219 7.76 20.95 11.98
N LEU A 220 7.75 21.03 10.64
CA LEU A 220 8.89 20.65 9.81
C LEU A 220 10.14 21.45 10.20
N ARG A 221 11.19 20.74 10.62
CA ARG A 221 12.53 21.30 10.87
C ARG A 221 13.54 20.64 9.95
N ILE A 222 14.14 21.45 9.09
CA ILE A 222 15.28 21.03 8.25
C ILE A 222 16.55 21.38 9.02
N VAL A 223 17.46 20.42 9.17
CA VAL A 223 18.76 20.61 9.83
C VAL A 223 19.79 20.85 8.74
N GLU A 224 20.56 21.93 8.90
CA GLU A 224 21.66 22.34 8.00
C GLU A 224 22.96 21.61 8.34
#